data_AF-A0A522AGB4-F1
#
_entry.id   AF-A0A522AGB4-F1
#
_cell.length_a   1.000
_cell.length_b   1.000
_cell.length_c   1.000
_cell.angle_alpha   90.00
_cell.angle_beta   90.00
_cell.angle_gamma   90.00
#
_symmetry.space_group_name_H-M   'P 1'
#
loop_
_entity.id
_entity.type
_entity.pdbx_description
1 polymer ?
#
loop_
_entity_poly.entity_id
_entity_poly.type
_entity_poly.pdbx_seq_one_letter_code
_entity_poly.pdbx_strand_id
1 'polypeptide(L)'
;SAFLNIIGRYMTDYSQSLELEQKGSQLRLDIRQLTVVADTLDGAVPLYRMGSGENWVGYHILAHISLHKWFRQKGRPVPGFVIFDQPSQAHYPPEQDAEGSVDILSNEDRTAVAQLFKLLADAGKELAPDLQIIVMDHADLQQSWFADAVIERWRKGKKLVPQEWIN
;
A
#
# COMPACT_ATOMS: atom_id res chain seq x y z
N SER A 1 -22.31 1.11 -11.42
CA SER A 1 -22.72 -0.23 -10.96
C SER A 1 -22.52 -0.33 -9.46
N ALA A 2 -23.39 -1.03 -8.72
CA ALA A 2 -23.39 -1.04 -7.25
C ALA A 2 -22.05 -1.51 -6.63
N PHE A 3 -21.32 -2.42 -7.29
CA PHE A 3 -20.03 -2.88 -6.78
C PHE A 3 -18.94 -1.80 -6.79
N LEU A 4 -18.95 -0.90 -7.77
CA LEU A 4 -17.99 0.21 -7.84
C LEU A 4 -18.16 1.19 -6.69
N ASN A 5 -19.39 1.39 -6.22
CA ASN A 5 -19.66 2.23 -5.06
C ASN A 5 -19.13 1.58 -3.77
N ILE A 6 -19.23 0.26 -3.64
CA ILE A 6 -18.67 -0.48 -2.50
C ILE A 6 -17.14 -0.38 -2.50
N ILE A 7 -16.49 -0.63 -3.64
CA ILE A 7 -15.03 -0.48 -3.78
C ILE A 7 -14.60 0.96 -3.51
N GLY A 8 -15.34 1.95 -4.03
CA GLY A 8 -15.11 3.36 -3.77
C GLY A 8 -15.19 3.73 -2.28
N ARG A 9 -16.14 3.15 -1.55
CA ARG A 9 -16.23 3.31 -0.10
C ARG A 9 -14.99 2.75 0.61
N TYR A 10 -14.55 1.53 0.28
CA TYR A 10 -13.33 0.96 0.84
C TYR A 10 -12.11 1.85 0.56
N MET A 11 -11.99 2.35 -0.66
CA MET A 11 -10.92 3.27 -1.03
C MET A 11 -10.97 4.56 -0.20
N THR A 12 -12.15 5.12 0.00
CA THR A 12 -12.36 6.33 0.82
C THR A 12 -11.93 6.08 2.27
N ASP A 13 -12.35 4.97 2.87
CA ASP A 13 -11.99 4.60 4.25
C ASP A 13 -10.45 4.41 4.40
N TYR A 14 -9.82 3.76 3.42
CA TYR A 14 -8.36 3.55 3.41
C TYR A 14 -7.58 4.84 3.17
N SER A 15 -8.10 5.76 2.34
CA SER A 15 -7.46 7.07 2.13
C SER A 15 -7.37 7.89 3.41
N GLN A 16 -8.35 7.76 4.30
CA GLN A 16 -8.31 8.38 5.63
C GLN A 16 -7.23 7.73 6.49
N SER A 17 -7.13 6.40 6.46
CA SER A 17 -6.13 5.65 7.24
C SER A 17 -4.68 5.98 6.82
N LEU A 18 -4.48 6.35 5.55
CA LEU A 18 -3.20 6.76 4.98
C LEU A 18 -2.96 8.28 5.03
N GLU A 19 -3.91 9.04 5.58
CA GLU A 19 -3.83 10.51 5.67
C GLU A 19 -3.55 11.23 4.34
N LEU A 20 -3.96 10.65 3.19
CA LEU A 20 -3.68 11.17 1.84
C LEU A 20 -4.30 12.54 1.57
N GLU A 21 -3.79 13.26 0.57
CA GLU A 21 -4.23 14.62 0.21
C GLU A 21 -5.74 14.77 0.01
N GLN A 22 -6.40 13.77 -0.59
CA GLN A 22 -7.85 13.81 -0.84
C GLN A 22 -8.65 13.05 0.23
N LYS A 23 -8.10 12.84 1.43
CA LYS A 23 -8.84 12.27 2.55
C LYS A 23 -10.08 13.12 2.85
N GLY A 24 -11.24 12.48 2.92
CA GLY A 24 -12.53 13.17 3.10
C GLY A 24 -13.29 13.43 1.80
N SER A 25 -12.63 13.34 0.64
CA SER A 25 -13.30 13.27 -0.66
C SER A 25 -13.78 11.84 -0.94
N GLN A 26 -14.86 11.70 -1.71
CA GLN A 26 -15.33 10.38 -2.13
C GLN A 26 -14.41 9.84 -3.23
N LEU A 27 -13.76 8.69 -2.98
CA LEU A 27 -12.96 8.02 -3.99
C LEU A 27 -13.79 7.04 -4.81
N ARG A 28 -13.48 6.94 -6.11
CA ARG A 28 -14.08 5.95 -7.02
C ARG A 28 -13.07 5.43 -8.03
N LEU A 29 -13.31 4.21 -8.50
CA LEU A 29 -12.54 3.58 -9.55
C LEU A 29 -13.20 3.89 -10.88
N ASP A 30 -12.52 4.64 -11.73
CA ASP A 30 -12.93 4.82 -13.12
C ASP A 30 -12.46 3.61 -13.95
N ILE A 31 -13.38 2.68 -14.21
CA ILE A 31 -13.06 1.47 -14.98
C ILE A 31 -12.80 1.70 -16.47
N ARG A 32 -13.16 2.88 -17.01
CA ARG A 32 -12.91 3.20 -18.43
C ARG A 32 -11.50 3.71 -18.61
N GLN A 33 -11.03 4.52 -17.66
CA GLN A 33 -9.67 5.08 -17.66
C GLN A 33 -8.70 4.25 -16.80
N LEU A 34 -9.19 3.23 -16.09
CA LEU A 34 -8.44 2.38 -15.17
C LEU A 34 -7.65 3.19 -14.14
N THR A 35 -8.30 4.19 -13.54
CA THR A 35 -7.66 5.12 -12.61
C THR A 35 -8.54 5.43 -11.40
N VAL A 36 -7.91 5.93 -10.33
CA VAL A 36 -8.60 6.45 -9.15
C VAL A 36 -8.99 7.90 -9.40
N VAL A 37 -10.20 8.25 -8.98
CA VAL A 37 -10.74 9.61 -9.07
C VAL A 37 -11.32 10.00 -7.72
N ALA A 38 -11.04 11.22 -7.27
CA ALA A 38 -11.63 11.83 -6.09
C ALA A 38 -12.69 12.81 -6.56
N ASP A 39 -13.92 12.63 -6.09
CA ASP A 39 -15.00 13.57 -6.33
C ASP A 39 -14.94 14.64 -5.23
N THR A 40 -14.56 15.87 -5.59
CA THR A 40 -14.49 17.03 -4.68
C THR A 40 -15.61 18.03 -4.97
N LEU A 41 -15.77 19.05 -4.13
CA LEU A 41 -16.73 20.14 -4.38
C LEU A 41 -16.42 20.93 -5.66
N ASP A 42 -15.14 20.99 -6.05
CA ASP A 42 -14.67 21.70 -7.24
C ASP A 42 -14.65 20.82 -8.49
N GLY A 43 -15.05 19.55 -8.35
CA GLY A 43 -15.17 18.58 -9.43
C GLY A 43 -14.29 17.35 -9.26
N ALA A 44 -14.33 16.48 -10.27
CA ALA A 44 -13.57 15.24 -10.26
C ALA A 44 -12.08 15.50 -10.47
N VAL A 45 -11.25 15.07 -9.51
CA VAL A 45 -9.79 15.13 -9.58
C VAL A 45 -9.28 13.72 -9.94
N PRO A 46 -8.67 13.50 -11.12
CA PRO A 46 -8.06 12.23 -11.48
C PRO A 46 -6.70 12.06 -10.77
N LEU A 47 -6.26 10.82 -10.58
CA LEU A 47 -5.03 10.46 -9.84
C LEU A 47 -3.80 11.28 -10.23
N TYR A 48 -3.56 11.50 -11.53
CA TYR A 48 -2.39 12.26 -12.01
C TYR A 48 -2.35 13.74 -11.56
N ARG A 49 -3.45 14.25 -10.98
CA ARG A 49 -3.56 15.59 -10.40
C ARG A 49 -3.58 15.58 -8.85
N MET A 50 -3.51 14.43 -8.20
CA MET A 50 -3.61 14.27 -6.73
C MET A 50 -2.24 14.35 -6.02
N GLY A 51 -1.41 15.34 -6.37
CA GLY A 51 -0.16 15.60 -5.66
C GLY A 51 1.03 14.72 -6.06
N SER A 52 1.91 14.45 -5.09
CA SER A 52 3.23 13.83 -5.25
C SER A 52 3.24 12.33 -5.59
N GLY A 53 4.41 11.79 -5.95
CA GLY A 53 4.60 10.35 -6.22
C GLY A 53 4.30 9.44 -5.02
N GLU A 54 4.57 9.91 -3.80
CA GLU A 54 4.21 9.21 -2.55
C GLU A 54 2.71 9.01 -2.43
N ASN A 55 1.93 10.06 -2.70
CA ASN A 55 0.47 9.97 -2.71
C ASN A 55 -0.02 8.96 -3.75
N TRP A 56 0.63 8.90 -4.92
CA TRP A 56 0.24 7.96 -5.97
C TRP A 56 0.40 6.51 -5.52
N VAL A 57 1.50 6.17 -4.85
CA VAL A 57 1.70 4.81 -4.31
C VAL A 57 0.60 4.46 -3.30
N GLY A 58 0.25 5.38 -2.40
CA GLY A 58 -0.87 5.23 -1.49
C GLY A 58 -2.20 4.91 -2.20
N TYR A 59 -2.54 5.67 -3.26
CA TYR A 59 -3.75 5.44 -4.06
C TYR A 59 -3.74 4.11 -4.82
N HIS A 60 -2.58 3.68 -5.35
CA HIS A 60 -2.46 2.38 -6.00
C HIS A 60 -2.69 1.25 -4.99
N ILE A 61 -2.06 1.33 -3.82
CA ILE A 61 -2.18 0.29 -2.79
C ILE A 61 -3.61 0.20 -2.28
N LEU A 62 -4.25 1.31 -1.91
CA LEU A 62 -5.64 1.27 -1.44
C LEU A 62 -6.61 0.76 -2.52
N ALA A 63 -6.34 1.03 -3.80
CA ALA A 63 -7.17 0.53 -4.89
C ALA A 63 -7.04 -1.00 -5.02
N HIS A 64 -5.80 -1.52 -4.99
CA HIS A 64 -5.55 -2.96 -5.00
C HIS A 64 -6.19 -3.67 -3.80
N ILE A 65 -6.01 -3.15 -2.59
CA ILE A 65 -6.60 -3.74 -1.39
C ILE A 65 -8.13 -3.68 -1.41
N SER A 66 -8.72 -2.57 -1.87
CA SER A 66 -10.18 -2.45 -2.01
C SER A 66 -10.76 -3.44 -3.02
N LEU A 67 -10.07 -3.66 -4.13
CA LEU A 67 -10.43 -4.67 -5.12
C LEU A 67 -10.35 -6.08 -4.53
N HIS A 68 -9.21 -6.44 -3.91
CA HIS A 68 -9.03 -7.75 -3.30
C HIS A 68 -10.07 -8.02 -2.20
N LYS A 69 -10.34 -7.05 -1.33
CA LYS A 69 -11.40 -7.12 -0.32
C LYS A 69 -12.75 -7.49 -0.93
N TRP A 70 -13.15 -6.77 -1.98
CA TRP A 70 -14.40 -7.08 -2.69
C TRP A 70 -14.37 -8.47 -3.35
N PHE A 71 -13.25 -8.85 -3.98
CA PHE A 71 -13.09 -10.17 -4.60
C PHE A 71 -13.21 -11.31 -3.59
N ARG A 72 -12.63 -11.18 -2.40
CA ARG A 72 -12.73 -12.17 -1.31
C ARG A 72 -14.16 -12.29 -0.80
N GLN A 73 -14.78 -11.16 -0.46
CA GLN A 73 -16.16 -11.14 0.04
C GLN A 73 -17.19 -11.69 -0.96
N LYS A 74 -16.87 -11.68 -2.25
CA LYS A 74 -17.73 -12.21 -3.32
C LYS A 74 -17.31 -13.58 -3.86
N GLY A 75 -16.30 -14.23 -3.27
CA GLY A 75 -15.81 -15.53 -3.74
C GLY A 75 -15.39 -15.52 -5.21
N ARG A 76 -14.77 -14.43 -5.68
CA ARG A 76 -14.34 -14.28 -7.09
C ARG A 76 -13.07 -15.08 -7.35
N PRO A 77 -12.90 -15.67 -8.55
CA PRO A 77 -11.74 -16.50 -8.91
C PRO A 77 -10.50 -15.65 -9.24
N VAL A 78 -10.12 -14.77 -8.32
CA VAL A 78 -8.88 -13.98 -8.36
C VAL A 78 -7.90 -14.63 -7.39
N PRO A 79 -6.58 -14.60 -7.64
CA PRO A 79 -5.60 -15.09 -6.66
C PRO A 79 -5.82 -14.49 -5.26
N GLY A 80 -5.74 -15.36 -4.25
CA GLY A 80 -5.83 -14.97 -2.84
C GLY A 80 -4.54 -14.42 -2.27
N PHE A 81 -3.70 -13.83 -3.11
CA PHE A 81 -2.50 -13.15 -2.67
C PHE A 81 -2.21 -11.92 -3.52
N VAL A 82 -1.48 -10.98 -2.95
CA VAL A 82 -0.91 -9.81 -3.64
C VAL A 82 0.51 -9.57 -3.12
N ILE A 83 1.41 -9.18 -4.03
CA ILE A 83 2.82 -8.91 -3.73
C ILE A 83 3.09 -7.43 -4.02
N PHE A 84 3.69 -6.73 -3.06
CA PHE A 84 4.19 -5.38 -3.23
C PHE A 84 5.71 -5.38 -3.11
N ASP A 85 6.39 -4.82 -4.11
CA ASP A 85 7.85 -4.70 -4.17
C ASP A 85 8.26 -3.25 -3.94
N GLN A 86 9.00 -3.02 -2.86
CA GLN A 86 9.50 -1.73 -2.38
C GLN A 86 8.45 -0.61 -2.32
N PRO A 87 7.24 -0.83 -1.77
CA PRO A 87 6.21 0.21 -1.74
C PRO A 87 6.61 1.44 -0.91
N SER A 88 7.56 1.32 0.03
CA SER A 88 8.01 2.44 0.85
C SER A 88 8.92 3.41 0.09
N GLN A 89 9.57 2.97 -1.00
CA GLN A 89 10.67 3.69 -1.67
C GLN A 89 10.27 5.09 -2.14
N ALA A 90 9.00 5.31 -2.48
CA ALA A 90 8.52 6.63 -2.88
C ALA A 90 8.74 7.71 -1.81
N HIS A 91 8.82 7.32 -0.53
CA HIS A 91 9.04 8.21 0.62
C HIS A 91 10.53 8.41 0.97
N TYR A 92 11.46 7.72 0.30
CA TYR A 92 12.88 7.80 0.61
C TYR A 92 13.58 8.88 -0.25
N PRO A 93 14.50 9.66 0.34
CA PRO A 93 15.32 10.60 -0.42
C PRO A 93 16.19 9.87 -1.48
N PRO A 94 16.33 10.41 -2.70
CA PRO A 94 17.09 9.77 -3.78
C PRO A 94 18.57 9.48 -3.46
N GLU A 95 19.16 10.20 -2.50
CA GLU A 95 20.60 10.19 -2.23
C GLU A 95 21.00 9.27 -1.06
N GLN A 96 20.06 8.67 -0.33
CA GLN A 96 20.33 8.04 0.97
C GLN A 96 19.80 6.62 1.15
N ASP A 97 19.54 5.87 0.09
CA ASP A 97 19.04 4.48 0.15
C ASP A 97 20.10 3.44 0.61
N ALA A 98 20.88 3.80 1.62
CA ALA A 98 21.85 2.94 2.27
C ALA A 98 21.17 2.21 3.45
N GLU A 99 20.83 0.94 3.21
CA GLU A 99 20.49 -0.08 4.22
C GLU A 99 19.07 -0.07 4.84
N GLY A 100 18.13 0.74 4.34
CA GLY A 100 16.73 0.63 4.78
C GLY A 100 16.45 1.15 6.19
N SER A 101 17.33 1.99 6.73
CA SER A 101 17.04 2.68 7.97
C SER A 101 15.83 3.59 7.76
N VAL A 102 14.86 3.56 8.67
CA VAL A 102 13.77 4.55 8.70
C VAL A 102 14.18 5.82 9.43
N ASP A 103 15.40 5.87 9.98
CA ASP A 103 15.90 7.03 10.72
C ASP A 103 16.39 8.17 9.81
N ILE A 104 16.62 7.88 8.52
CA ILE A 104 16.94 8.88 7.49
C ILE A 104 15.71 9.60 6.93
N LEU A 105 14.50 9.09 7.23
CA LEU A 105 13.24 9.66 6.79
C LEU A 105 12.89 10.90 7.62
N SER A 106 12.17 11.84 7.01
CA SER A 106 11.49 12.89 7.78
C SER A 106 10.44 12.27 8.71
N ASN A 107 9.97 13.03 9.71
CA ASN A 107 8.91 12.53 10.59
C ASN A 107 7.63 12.25 9.82
N GLU A 108 7.32 13.08 8.82
CA GLU A 108 6.20 12.94 7.92
C GLU A 108 6.31 11.65 7.09
N ASP A 109 7.45 11.43 6.43
CA ASP A 109 7.69 10.23 5.60
C ASP A 109 7.65 8.95 6.42
N ARG A 110 8.29 8.97 7.60
CA ARG A 110 8.27 7.83 8.53
C ARG A 110 6.85 7.49 8.98
N THR A 111 6.01 8.52 9.17
CA THR A 111 4.60 8.35 9.53
C THR A 111 3.81 7.73 8.37
N ALA A 112 4.01 8.24 7.15
CA ALA A 112 3.36 7.73 5.95
C ALA A 112 3.72 6.26 5.68
N VAL A 113 5.00 5.91 5.78
CA VAL A 113 5.47 4.52 5.67
C VAL A 113 4.83 3.64 6.74
N ALA A 114 4.79 4.09 8.00
CA ALA A 114 4.16 3.33 9.07
C ALA A 114 2.66 3.11 8.84
N GLN A 115 1.93 4.13 8.37
CA GLN A 115 0.51 4.03 8.02
C GLN A 115 0.29 3.08 6.86
N LEU A 116 1.15 3.11 5.85
CA LEU A 116 1.07 2.22 4.70
C LEU A 116 1.19 0.75 5.11
N PHE A 117 2.24 0.41 5.85
CA PHE A 117 2.41 -0.97 6.34
C PHE A 117 1.31 -1.37 7.32
N LYS A 118 0.82 -0.44 8.14
CA LYS A 118 -0.28 -0.69 9.07
C LYS A 118 -1.57 -1.02 8.32
N LEU A 119 -1.91 -0.27 7.28
CA LEU A 119 -3.05 -0.55 6.40
C LEU A 119 -2.96 -1.96 5.81
N LEU A 120 -1.79 -2.33 5.26
CA LEU A 120 -1.57 -3.65 4.67
C LEU A 120 -1.70 -4.77 5.73
N ALA A 121 -1.10 -4.59 6.90
CA ALA A 121 -1.18 -5.56 7.99
C ALA A 121 -2.63 -5.74 8.48
N ASP A 122 -3.38 -4.66 8.62
CA ASP A 122 -4.78 -4.70 9.06
C ASP A 122 -5.69 -5.32 7.99
N ALA A 123 -5.49 -5.00 6.71
CA ALA A 123 -6.22 -5.63 5.61
C ALA A 123 -5.94 -7.15 5.53
N GLY A 124 -4.69 -7.55 5.71
CA GLY A 124 -4.30 -8.97 5.75
C GLY A 124 -4.94 -9.71 6.92
N LYS A 125 -4.99 -9.09 8.10
CA LYS A 125 -5.67 -9.65 9.28
C LYS A 125 -7.19 -9.71 9.10
N GLU A 126 -7.80 -8.66 8.55
CA GLU A 126 -9.25 -8.59 8.31
C GLU A 126 -9.72 -9.69 7.35
N LEU A 127 -8.93 -9.96 6.32
CA LEU A 127 -9.30 -10.86 5.23
C LEU A 127 -8.70 -12.25 5.36
N ALA A 128 -8.07 -12.57 6.50
CA ALA A 128 -7.58 -13.91 6.78
C ALA A 128 -8.74 -14.91 6.95
N PRO A 129 -8.59 -16.16 6.45
CA PRO A 129 -7.43 -16.72 5.76
C PRO A 129 -7.44 -16.52 4.23
N ASP A 130 -8.42 -15.79 3.69
CA ASP A 130 -8.73 -15.76 2.24
C ASP A 130 -7.82 -14.84 1.40
N LEU A 131 -7.06 -13.95 2.05
CA LEU A 131 -6.07 -13.07 1.42
C LEU A 131 -4.72 -13.11 2.15
N GLN A 132 -3.65 -13.34 1.39
CA GLN A 132 -2.27 -13.14 1.82
C GLN A 132 -1.70 -11.87 1.19
N ILE A 133 -1.07 -11.02 1.99
CA ILE A 133 -0.34 -9.85 1.51
C ILE A 133 1.14 -10.09 1.77
N ILE A 134 1.96 -10.00 0.73
CA ILE A 134 3.41 -10.16 0.80
C ILE A 134 4.03 -8.83 0.43
N VAL A 135 4.94 -8.35 1.27
CA VAL A 135 5.68 -7.11 1.02
C VAL A 135 7.16 -7.40 1.10
N MET A 136 7.90 -6.98 0.07
CA MET A 136 9.35 -6.97 0.05
C MET A 136 9.80 -5.53 0.14
N ASP A 137 10.57 -5.18 1.16
CA ASP A 137 10.97 -3.79 1.40
C ASP A 137 12.24 -3.71 2.25
N HIS A 138 12.87 -2.54 2.26
CA HIS A 138 14.02 -2.22 3.10
C HIS A 138 13.61 -1.65 4.46
N ALA A 139 12.41 -1.06 4.56
CA ALA A 139 11.88 -0.49 5.78
C ALA A 139 11.79 -1.51 6.92
N ASP A 140 12.27 -1.14 8.11
CA ASP A 140 12.26 -1.97 9.32
C ASP A 140 11.76 -1.16 10.52
N LEU A 141 10.44 -1.15 10.66
CA LEU A 141 9.73 -0.41 11.70
C LEU A 141 9.91 -1.09 13.07
N GLN A 142 10.10 -0.28 14.12
CA GLN A 142 10.40 -0.76 15.47
C GLN A 142 9.15 -1.19 16.26
N GLN A 143 7.96 -1.00 15.70
CA GLN A 143 6.70 -1.37 16.32
C GLN A 143 6.51 -2.90 16.33
N SER A 144 6.02 -3.46 17.43
CA SER A 144 5.86 -4.91 17.59
C SER A 144 4.99 -5.56 16.51
N TRP A 145 3.89 -4.90 16.12
CA TRP A 145 2.99 -5.42 15.07
C TRP A 145 3.69 -5.59 13.71
N PHE A 146 4.72 -4.79 13.44
CA PHE A 146 5.51 -4.91 12.22
C PHE A 146 6.50 -6.06 12.38
N ALA A 147 7.22 -6.11 13.51
CA ALA A 147 8.15 -7.19 13.81
C ALA A 147 7.49 -8.58 13.74
N ASP A 148 6.25 -8.70 14.25
CA ASP A 148 5.46 -9.93 14.20
C ASP A 148 5.09 -10.36 12.77
N ALA A 149 5.04 -9.41 11.83
CA ALA A 149 4.77 -9.66 10.42
C ALA A 149 6.03 -9.95 9.58
N VAL A 150 7.23 -9.67 10.11
CA VAL A 150 8.48 -9.91 9.40
C VAL A 150 8.81 -11.41 9.42
N ILE A 151 8.83 -12.02 8.24
CA ILE A 151 9.20 -13.43 8.08
C ILE A 151 10.71 -13.61 7.90
N GLU A 152 11.36 -12.75 7.12
CA GLU A 152 12.80 -12.83 6.84
C GLU A 152 13.45 -11.45 6.81
N ARG A 153 14.74 -11.39 7.18
CA ARG A 153 15.59 -10.19 7.06
C ARG A 153 16.85 -10.51 6.26
N TRP A 154 16.96 -9.94 5.08
CA TRP A 154 18.13 -10.08 4.21
C TRP A 154 19.16 -8.98 4.50
N ARG A 155 19.87 -9.12 5.63
CA ARG A 155 20.94 -8.22 6.06
C ARG A 155 22.24 -8.99 6.30
N LYS A 156 23.36 -8.25 6.40
CA LYS A 156 24.69 -8.80 6.77
C LYS A 156 25.12 -9.97 5.86
N GLY A 157 24.97 -9.79 4.54
CA GLY A 157 25.38 -10.78 3.53
C GLY A 157 24.33 -11.84 3.19
N LYS A 158 23.24 -11.97 3.97
CA LYS A 158 22.07 -12.76 3.55
C LYS A 158 21.31 -12.01 2.44
N LYS A 159 20.86 -12.74 1.43
CA LYS A 159 20.10 -12.19 0.29
C LYS A 159 18.86 -13.04 0.03
N LEU A 160 17.85 -12.43 -0.62
CA LEU A 160 16.66 -13.15 -1.09
C LEU A 160 17.03 -14.28 -2.05
N VAL A 161 17.89 -13.98 -3.03
CA VAL A 161 18.51 -14.99 -3.90
C VAL A 161 19.80 -15.45 -3.24
N PRO A 162 19.88 -16.71 -2.76
CA PRO A 162 21.09 -17.23 -2.11
C PRO A 162 22.29 -17.16 -3.05
N GLN A 163 23.47 -16.83 -2.51
CA GLN A 163 24.67 -16.65 -3.34
C GLN A 163 25.10 -17.97 -4.00
N GLU A 164 24.82 -19.10 -3.35
CA GLU A 164 25.07 -20.43 -3.87
C GLU A 164 24.25 -20.76 -5.12
N TRP A 165 23.15 -20.05 -5.43
CA TRP A 165 22.35 -20.28 -6.64
C TRP A 165 22.88 -19.58 -7.88
N ILE A 166 23.81 -18.63 -7.71
CA ILE A 166 24.37 -17.82 -8.80
C ILE A 166 25.59 -18.53 -9.44
N ASN A 167 25.96 -19.71 -8.93
CA ASN A 167 27.11 -20.51 -9.37
C ASN A 167 26.70 -21.72 -10.21
#